data_AF-A0A3L6JCR1-F1
#
_entry.id   AF-A0A3L6JCR1-F1
#
_cell.length_a   1.000
_cell.length_b   1.000
_cell.length_c   1.000
_cell.angle_alpha   90.00
_cell.angle_beta   90.00
_cell.angle_gamma   90.00
#
_symmetry.space_group_name_H-M   'P 1'
#
loop_
_entity.id
_entity.type
_entity.pdbx_description
1 polymer ?
#
loop_
_entity_poly.entity_id
_entity_poly.type
_entity_poly.pdbx_seq_one_letter_code
_entity_poly.pdbx_strand_id
1 'polypeptide(L)'
;MCIVVESTPGLALVQDIYDDVGKARQIRALVEGKLEVAQKYMLIGSMTEKSGPNGKELMLSASQTLNINSLDIKEYKQAMELEERITRTMGR
;
A
#
# COMPACT_ATOMS: atom_id res chain seq x y z
N MET A 1 -2.95 -0.61 -0.30
CA MET A 1 -2.50 -1.35 -1.50
C MET A 1 -1.71 -0.38 -2.35
N CYS A 2 -0.81 -0.82 -3.22
CA CYS A 2 0.06 0.13 -3.91
C CYS A 2 0.42 -0.29 -5.33
N ILE A 3 0.83 0.70 -6.13
CA ILE A 3 1.55 0.49 -7.38
C ILE A 3 3.03 0.77 -7.17
N VAL A 4 3.89 -0.05 -7.77
CA VAL A 4 5.35 0.12 -7.68
C VAL A 4 5.79 1.19 -8.68
N VAL A 5 6.44 2.23 -8.17
CA VAL A 5 6.98 3.35 -8.97
C VAL A 5 8.44 3.08 -9.30
N GLU A 6 9.22 2.62 -8.31
CA GLU A 6 10.63 2.25 -8.47
C GLU A 6 10.94 1.01 -7.63
N SER A 7 11.88 0.17 -8.08
CA SER A 7 12.32 -0.97 -7.28
C SER A 7 13.77 -1.36 -7.53
N THR A 8 14.47 -1.59 -6.42
CA THR A 8 15.78 -2.21 -6.31
C THR A 8 15.69 -3.43 -5.38
N PRO A 9 16.62 -4.39 -5.42
CA PRO A 9 16.63 -5.49 -4.45
C PRO A 9 16.62 -4.97 -3.01
N GLY A 10 15.62 -5.39 -2.23
CA GLY A 10 15.43 -5.01 -0.83
C GLY A 10 14.64 -3.72 -0.58
N LEU A 11 14.37 -2.91 -1.61
CA LEU A 11 13.72 -1.61 -1.46
C LEU A 11 12.86 -1.25 -2.67
N ALA A 12 11.63 -0.82 -2.42
CA ALA A 12 10.73 -0.28 -3.44
C ALA A 12 10.21 1.10 -3.03
N LEU A 13 9.96 1.96 -4.02
CA LEU A 13 9.12 3.13 -3.87
C LEU A 13 7.74 2.78 -4.40
N VAL A 14 6.75 2.91 -3.54
CA VAL A 14 5.37 2.56 -3.88
C VAL A 14 4.44 3.74 -3.64
N GLN A 15 3.37 3.79 -4.42
CA GLN A 15 2.34 4.80 -4.32
C GLN A 15 1.02 4.12 -3.94
N ASP A 16 0.35 4.62 -2.91
CA ASP A 16 -0.96 4.08 -2.53
C ASP A 16 -1.98 4.29 -3.66
N ILE A 17 -2.73 3.25 -3.99
CA ILE A 17 -3.77 3.28 -5.03
C ILE A 17 -5.10 3.85 -4.53
N TYR A 18 -5.26 4.00 -3.21
CA TYR A 18 -6.49 4.50 -2.59
C TYR A 18 -6.44 5.99 -2.23
N ASP A 19 -5.26 6.61 -2.25
CA ASP A 19 -5.17 8.06 -2.08
C ASP A 19 -5.70 8.78 -3.34
N ASP A 20 -6.30 9.96 -3.14
CA ASP A 20 -6.61 10.88 -4.23
C ASP A 20 -5.37 11.10 -5.10
N VAL A 21 -5.52 11.15 -6.43
CA VAL A 21 -4.41 11.30 -7.40
C VAL A 21 -3.52 12.53 -7.08
N GLY A 22 -4.07 13.56 -6.43
CA GLY A 22 -3.34 14.76 -5.98
C GLY A 22 -2.77 14.71 -4.56
N LYS A 23 -3.01 13.65 -3.79
CA LYS A 23 -2.53 13.44 -2.40
C LYS A 23 -1.73 12.15 -2.20
N ALA A 24 -1.60 11.34 -3.25
CA ALA A 24 -0.95 10.05 -3.21
C ALA A 24 0.44 10.12 -2.56
N ARG A 25 0.50 9.62 -1.33
CA ARG A 25 1.75 9.59 -0.57
C ARG A 25 2.64 8.51 -1.16
N GLN A 26 3.87 8.91 -1.50
CA GLN A 26 4.92 7.94 -1.82
C GLN A 26 5.44 7.34 -0.51
N ILE A 27 5.57 6.02 -0.49
CA ILE A 27 6.01 5.25 0.66
C ILE A 27 7.24 4.45 0.23
N ARG A 28 8.32 4.56 1.01
CA ARG A 28 9.46 3.65 0.84
C ARG A 28 9.14 2.33 1.53
N ALA A 29 9.24 1.22 0.82
CA ALA A 29 8.96 -0.10 1.34
C ALA A 29 10.21 -0.97 1.30
N LEU A 30 10.63 -1.48 2.47
CA LEU A 30 11.56 -2.59 2.55
C LEU A 30 10.81 -3.88 2.23
N VAL A 31 11.29 -4.62 1.24
CA VAL A 31 10.60 -5.79 0.66
C VAL A 31 11.58 -6.93 0.46
N GLU A 32 11.06 -8.16 0.44
CA GLU A 32 11.87 -9.31 0.09
C GLU A 32 12.11 -9.34 -1.43
N GLY A 33 13.38 -9.35 -1.85
CA GLY A 33 13.74 -9.37 -3.26
C GLY A 33 13.46 -8.05 -3.97
N LYS A 34 13.01 -8.14 -5.23
CA LYS A 34 12.74 -6.98 -6.09
C LYS A 34 11.31 -7.07 -6.61
N LEU A 35 10.59 -5.95 -6.62
CA LEU A 35 9.24 -5.87 -7.19
C LEU A 35 9.27 -5.40 -8.64
N GLU A 36 8.25 -5.78 -9.38
CA GLU A 36 8.07 -5.34 -10.76
C GLU A 36 7.45 -3.93 -10.80
N VAL A 37 8.10 -3.03 -11.56
CA VAL A 37 7.62 -1.65 -11.74
C VAL A 37 6.28 -1.66 -12.49
N ALA A 38 5.42 -0.69 -12.16
CA ALA A 38 4.06 -0.56 -12.70
C ALA A 38 3.10 -1.72 -12.35
N GLN A 39 3.51 -2.67 -11.51
CA GLN A 39 2.64 -3.71 -10.99
C GLN A 39 2.02 -3.32 -9.64
N LYS A 40 0.87 -3.93 -9.35
CA LYS A 40 0.09 -3.71 -8.14
C LYS A 40 0.42 -4.77 -7.11
N TYR A 41 0.68 -4.31 -5.89
CA TYR A 41 0.97 -5.17 -4.76
C TYR A 41 0.13 -4.79 -3.53
N MET A 42 -0.19 -5.80 -2.72
CA MET A 42 -0.61 -5.61 -1.34
C MET A 42 0.60 -5.90 -0.46
N LEU A 43 1.08 -4.86 0.22
CA LEU A 43 2.19 -4.95 1.18
C LEU A 43 1.61 -4.92 2.59
N ILE A 44 1.96 -5.93 3.39
CA ILE A 44 1.53 -6.04 4.78
C ILE A 44 2.79 -5.96 5.64
N GLY A 45 2.77 -5.15 6.68
CA GLY A 45 3.92 -4.94 7.54
C GLY A 45 3.77 -3.75 8.47
N SER A 46 4.89 -3.29 9.01
CA SER A 46 4.92 -2.22 10.00
C SER A 46 5.30 -0.88 9.36
N MET A 47 4.48 0.14 9.57
CA MET A 47 4.75 1.50 9.10
C MET A 47 5.50 2.30 10.16
N THR A 48 6.52 3.04 9.73
CA THR A 48 7.24 4.01 10.55
C THR A 48 7.28 5.35 9.85
N GLU A 49 7.24 6.44 10.61
CA GLU A 49 7.38 7.80 10.09
C GLU A 49 8.74 8.35 10.55
N LYS A 50 9.55 8.82 9.61
CA LYS A 50 10.85 9.46 9.90
C LYS A 50 10.81 10.91 9.44
N SER A 51 11.23 11.82 10.32
CA SER A 51 11.47 13.22 9.93
C SER A 51 12.77 13.31 9.13
N GLY A 52 12.67 13.69 7.86
CA GLY A 52 13.79 13.98 6.98
C GLY A 52 13.95 15.48 6.70
N PRO A 53 15.02 15.87 5.99
CA PRO A 53 15.30 17.29 5.66
C PRO A 53 14.17 17.97 4.87
N ASN A 54 13.39 17.19 4.12
CA ASN A 54 12.29 17.68 3.27
C ASN A 54 10.89 17.38 3.84
N GLY A 55 10.80 17.06 5.15
CA GLY A 55 9.55 16.75 5.82
C GLY A 55 9.47 15.30 6.28
N LYS A 56 8.25 14.83 6.54
CA LYS A 56 8.02 13.48 7.07
C LYS A 56 8.00 12.45 5.94
N GLU A 57 8.86 11.44 6.04
CA GLU A 57 8.90 10.29 5.13
C GLU A 57 8.28 9.06 5.79
N LEU A 58 7.41 8.36 5.05
CA LEU A 58 6.82 7.11 5.47
C LEU A 58 7.69 5.94 4.98
N MET A 59 8.02 5.03 5.90
CA MET A 59 8.78 3.83 5.62
C MET A 59 8.02 2.59 6.12
N LEU A 60 7.69 1.70 5.18
CA LEU A 60 7.03 0.42 5.43
C LEU A 60 8.08 -0.69 5.46
N SER A 61 8.12 -1.46 6.53
CA SER A 61 8.84 -2.75 6.56
C SER A 61 7.86 -3.86 6.25
N ALA A 62 7.81 -4.32 4.99
CA ALA A 62 6.87 -5.34 4.56
C ALA A 62 7.30 -6.73 5.06
N SER A 63 6.41 -7.40 5.77
CA SER A 63 6.54 -8.82 6.15
C SER A 63 5.90 -9.75 5.12
N GLN A 64 4.94 -9.25 4.34
CA GLN A 64 4.35 -9.99 3.22
C GLN A 64 4.18 -9.08 2.01
N THR A 65 4.43 -9.65 0.83
CA THR A 65 4.27 -8.97 -0.45
C THR A 65 3.45 -9.85 -1.38
N LEU A 66 2.25 -9.40 -1.73
CA LEU A 66 1.31 -10.14 -2.56
C LEU A 66 1.09 -9.40 -3.88
N ASN A 67 1.32 -10.07 -5.01
CA ASN A 67 0.98 -9.53 -6.32
C ASN A 67 -0.54 -9.57 -6.50
N ILE A 68 -1.15 -8.44 -6.84
CA ILE A 68 -2.60 -8.29 -6.94
C ILE A 68 -3.02 -7.71 -8.30
N ASN A 69 -2.24 -7.93 -9.36
CA ASN A 69 -2.58 -7.39 -10.69
C ASN A 69 -3.90 -7.93 -11.25
N SER A 70 -4.27 -9.15 -10.88
CA SER A 70 -5.54 -9.79 -11.26
C SER A 70 -6.71 -9.41 -10.36
N LEU A 71 -6.48 -8.69 -9.26
CA LEU A 71 -7.53 -8.28 -8.33
C LEU A 71 -8.31 -7.09 -8.92
N ASP A 72 -9.64 -7.22 -8.97
CA ASP A 72 -10.51 -6.06 -9.20
C ASP A 72 -10.55 -5.20 -7.92
N ILE A 73 -9.77 -4.13 -7.93
CA ILE A 73 -9.65 -3.19 -6.81
C ILE A 73 -10.99 -2.50 -6.51
N LYS A 74 -11.83 -2.28 -7.52
CA LYS A 74 -13.13 -1.62 -7.35
C LYS A 74 -14.09 -2.54 -6.61
N GLU A 75 -14.18 -3.79 -7.04
CA GLU A 75 -15.00 -4.81 -6.37
C GLU A 75 -14.51 -5.06 -4.94
N TYR A 76 -13.20 -5.19 -4.75
CA TYR A 76 -12.62 -5.33 -3.41
C TYR A 76 -13.00 -4.16 -2.49
N LYS A 77 -12.91 -2.91 -3.00
CA LYS A 77 -13.27 -1.72 -2.21
C LYS A 77 -14.75 -1.75 -1.82
N GLN A 78 -15.63 -2.12 -2.75
CA GLN A 78 -17.06 -2.25 -2.46
C GLN A 78 -17.34 -3.32 -1.40
N ALA A 79 -16.63 -4.44 -1.44
CA ALA A 79 -16.73 -5.49 -0.42
C ALA A 79 -16.28 -4.99 0.95
N MET A 80 -15.16 -4.27 1.05
CA MET A 80 -14.69 -3.67 2.30
C MET A 80 -15.66 -2.64 2.87
N GLU A 81 -16.21 -1.76 2.03
CA GLU A 81 -17.21 -0.77 2.46
C GLU A 81 -18.49 -1.45 2.98
N LEU A 82 -18.91 -2.56 2.37
CA LEU A 82 -20.04 -3.35 2.83
C LEU A 82 -19.75 -4.00 4.19
N GLU A 83 -18.58 -4.62 4.34
CA GLU A 83 -18.12 -5.21 5.61
C GLU A 83 -18.10 -4.18 6.74
N GLU A 84 -17.55 -2.99 6.48
CA GLU A 84 -17.51 -1.91 7.46
C GLU A 84 -18.92 -1.48 7.88
N ARG A 85 -19.85 -1.35 6.92
CA ARG A 85 -21.25 -1.02 7.22
C ARG A 85 -21.93 -2.08 8.07
N ILE A 86 -21.72 -3.37 7.76
CA ILE A 86 -22.29 -4.48 8.54
C ILE A 86 -21.70 -4.46 9.95
N THR A 87 -20.38 -4.34 10.08
CA THR A 87 -19.68 -4.32 11.37
C THR A 87 -20.16 -3.16 12.24
N ARG A 88 -20.33 -1.95 11.69
CA ARG A 88 -20.89 -0.79 12.41
C ARG A 88 -22.35 -0.99 12.83
N THR A 89 -23.11 -1.77 12.06
CA THR A 89 -24.54 -2.03 12.35
C THR A 89 -24.72 -3.16 13.38
N MET A 90 -23.85 -4.17 13.36
CA MET A 90 -23.91 -5.35 14.23
C MET A 90 -23.08 -5.20 15.50
N GLY A 91 -22.06 -4.34 15.51
CA GLY A 91 -21.29 -3.97 16.68
C GLY A 91 -22.08 -3.05 17.60
N ARG A 92 -22.84 -3.63 18.51
CA ARG A 92 -23.24 -3.00 19.78
C ARG A 92 -22.16 -3.20 20.83
#